data_AF-A0A3Q0J485-F1
#
_entry.id   AF-A0A3Q0J485-F1
#
_cell.length_a   1.000
_cell.length_b   1.000
_cell.length_c   1.000
_cell.angle_alpha   90.00
_cell.angle_beta   90.00
_cell.angle_gamma   90.00
#
_symmetry.space_group_name_H-M   'P 1'
#
loop_
_entity.id
_entity.type
_entity.pdbx_description
1 polymer ?
#
loop_
_entity_poly.entity_id
_entity_poly.type
_entity_poly.pdbx_seq_one_letter_code
_entity_poly.pdbx_strand_id
1 'polypeptide(L)'
;MDIATTPEVQEKLNSLEKLLFEFYDVNTDNSRKQELEKIFEDFSNDPHVWKHVRDFIKFSSNFYVIHFSLMVIENTLKIRGVCSDNESWTEMKYLLQSRVITMECAPFYIINKLIKVNAHIARIDWPHFYPDYFLNIFKLLQSSSNEFHVILGAKFLQITSEEFLSPREDISYSRKNEVKNFFQSRVVPDIFTLLLRALEVWKSNLKIIAALLEAFEQYFSWVPLGEVYSVALINSICQFSPKLEVGVLALTTLNEILYKALVPNSFLPVLSHVISHSFTLIHNVSTPIKSFDWQLISQEFDIMPITHFQTYLKGSLSSLLEVVPVKHAWGCGYVLG
;
A
#
# COMPACT_ATOMS: atom_id res chain seq x y z
N MET A 1 -5.34 -28.30 16.64
CA MET A 1 -6.13 -29.51 16.31
C MET A 1 -6.48 -29.36 14.84
N ASP A 2 -5.70 -29.99 13.97
CA ASP A 2 -5.87 -29.86 12.52
C ASP A 2 -7.17 -30.53 12.12
N ILE A 3 -8.16 -29.72 11.74
CA ILE A 3 -9.40 -30.22 11.16
C ILE A 3 -9.03 -30.72 9.77
N ALA A 4 -8.90 -32.05 9.64
CA ALA A 4 -8.69 -32.71 8.36
C ALA A 4 -9.77 -32.26 7.35
N THR A 5 -9.34 -31.90 6.15
CA THR A 5 -10.22 -31.55 5.03
C THR A 5 -11.17 -32.72 4.77
N THR A 6 -12.48 -32.46 4.67
CA THR A 6 -13.43 -33.53 4.35
C THR A 6 -13.16 -34.07 2.94
N PRO A 7 -13.38 -35.38 2.67
CA PRO A 7 -13.12 -35.97 1.37
C PRO A 7 -13.82 -35.24 0.22
N GLU A 8 -15.04 -34.75 0.44
CA GLU A 8 -15.81 -33.98 -0.54
C GLU A 8 -15.14 -32.64 -0.90
N VAL A 9 -14.61 -31.91 0.08
CA VAL A 9 -13.90 -30.65 -0.16
C VAL A 9 -12.63 -30.89 -0.96
N GLN A 10 -11.90 -31.97 -0.65
CA GLN A 10 -10.69 -32.33 -1.39
C GLN A 10 -10.99 -32.70 -2.85
N GLU A 11 -12.09 -33.41 -3.11
CA GLU A 11 -12.50 -33.76 -4.47
C GLU A 11 -12.87 -32.52 -5.30
N LYS A 12 -13.65 -31.60 -4.72
CA LYS A 12 -13.99 -30.31 -5.34
C LYS A 12 -12.76 -29.46 -5.62
N LEU A 13 -11.83 -29.39 -4.67
CA LEU A 13 -10.56 -28.68 -4.81
C LEU A 13 -9.71 -29.24 -5.97
N ASN A 14 -9.54 -30.57 -6.00
CA ASN A 14 -8.77 -31.24 -7.06
C ASN A 14 -9.40 -31.03 -8.45
N SER A 15 -10.73 -30.99 -8.51
CA SER A 15 -11.46 -30.73 -9.75
C SER A 15 -11.28 -29.29 -10.24
N LEU A 16 -11.42 -28.31 -9.34
CA LEU A 16 -11.18 -26.90 -9.64
C LEU A 16 -9.73 -26.65 -10.07
N GLU A 17 -8.76 -27.26 -9.40
CA GLU A 17 -7.34 -27.12 -9.73
C GLU A 17 -7.04 -27.60 -11.16
N LYS A 18 -7.60 -28.75 -11.57
CA LYS A 18 -7.46 -29.25 -12.95
C LYS A 18 -8.04 -28.28 -13.97
N LEU A 19 -9.25 -27.75 -13.74
CA LEU A 19 -9.89 -26.80 -14.65
C LEU A 19 -9.11 -25.49 -14.75
N LEU A 20 -8.55 -25.00 -13.65
CA LEU A 20 -7.72 -23.79 -13.66
C LEU A 20 -6.39 -24.02 -14.38
N PHE A 21 -5.75 -25.16 -14.19
CA PHE A 21 -4.55 -25.51 -14.96
C PHE A 21 -4.84 -25.58 -16.45
N GLU A 22 -5.94 -26.21 -16.85
CA GLU A 22 -6.39 -26.25 -18.25
C GLU A 22 -6.64 -24.82 -18.78
N PHE A 23 -7.31 -23.97 -18.02
CA PHE A 23 -7.60 -22.60 -18.43
C PHE A 23 -6.34 -21.76 -18.69
N TYR A 24 -5.32 -21.88 -17.83
CA TYR A 24 -4.07 -21.12 -17.97
C TYR A 24 -3.02 -21.79 -18.85
N ASP A 25 -3.28 -22.98 -19.40
CA ASP A 25 -2.37 -23.64 -20.33
C ASP A 25 -2.30 -22.87 -21.67
N VAL A 26 -1.10 -22.80 -22.23
CA VAL A 26 -0.80 -22.11 -23.49
C VAL A 26 -1.44 -22.83 -24.68
N ASN A 27 -1.63 -24.14 -24.58
CA ASN A 27 -2.18 -24.99 -25.64
C ASN A 27 -3.70 -25.04 -25.64
N THR A 28 -4.36 -24.52 -24.61
CA THR A 28 -5.82 -24.48 -24.55
C THR A 28 -6.38 -23.47 -25.53
N ASP A 29 -7.24 -23.93 -26.43
CA ASP A 29 -7.84 -23.08 -27.45
C ASP A 29 -8.85 -22.09 -26.88
N ASN A 30 -9.16 -21.05 -27.65
CA ASN A 30 -10.03 -19.97 -27.21
C ASN A 30 -11.49 -20.42 -26.99
N SER A 31 -11.98 -21.40 -27.77
CA SER A 31 -13.34 -21.94 -27.59
C SER A 31 -13.44 -22.63 -26.23
N ARG A 32 -12.42 -23.43 -25.89
CA ARG A 32 -12.33 -24.11 -24.60
C ARG A 32 -12.19 -23.15 -23.43
N LYS A 33 -11.41 -22.07 -23.59
CA LYS A 33 -11.32 -21.00 -22.56
C LYS A 33 -12.68 -20.35 -22.30
N GLN A 34 -13.46 -20.06 -23.34
CA GLN A 34 -14.82 -19.51 -23.19
C GLN A 34 -15.78 -20.49 -22.49
N GLU A 35 -15.66 -21.80 -22.75
CA GLU A 35 -16.44 -22.81 -22.01
C GLU A 35 -16.07 -22.83 -20.52
N LEU A 36 -14.77 -22.81 -20.21
CA LEU A 36 -14.26 -22.79 -18.83
C LEU A 36 -14.69 -21.51 -18.09
N GLU A 37 -14.67 -20.35 -18.76
CA GLU A 37 -15.18 -19.08 -18.21
C GLU A 37 -16.64 -19.19 -17.78
N LYS A 38 -17.50 -19.81 -18.60
CA LYS A 38 -18.90 -20.05 -18.24
C LYS A 38 -19.03 -20.96 -17.02
N ILE A 39 -18.24 -22.03 -16.96
CA ILE A 39 -18.22 -22.94 -15.80
C ILE A 39 -17.83 -22.17 -14.52
N PHE A 40 -16.82 -21.30 -14.61
CA PHE A 40 -16.37 -20.48 -13.50
C PHE A 40 -17.39 -19.41 -13.09
N GLU A 41 -18.10 -18.82 -14.05
CA GLU A 41 -19.17 -17.87 -13.81
C GLU A 41 -20.35 -18.54 -13.10
N ASP A 42 -20.80 -19.69 -13.60
CA ASP A 42 -21.87 -20.49 -12.99
C ASP A 42 -21.50 -20.90 -11.56
N PHE A 43 -20.25 -21.33 -11.34
CA PHE A 43 -19.73 -21.62 -10.01
C PHE A 43 -19.76 -20.38 -9.09
N SER A 44 -19.36 -19.22 -9.60
CA SER A 44 -19.30 -17.97 -8.84
C SER A 44 -20.67 -17.39 -8.50
N ASN A 45 -21.70 -17.77 -9.26
CA ASN A 45 -23.08 -17.34 -9.05
C ASN A 45 -23.80 -18.13 -7.96
N ASP A 46 -23.26 -19.27 -7.49
CA ASP A 46 -23.86 -20.04 -6.40
C ASP A 46 -23.85 -19.22 -5.08
N PRO A 47 -25.03 -19.00 -4.47
CA PRO A 47 -25.19 -18.36 -3.17
C PRO A 47 -24.27 -18.84 -2.03
N HIS A 48 -23.81 -20.09 -2.04
CA HIS A 48 -23.04 -20.66 -0.93
C HIS A 48 -21.57 -20.93 -1.30
N VAL A 49 -21.15 -20.58 -2.52
CA VAL A 49 -19.80 -20.81 -3.04
C VAL A 49 -18.71 -20.20 -2.16
N TRP A 50 -18.98 -19.06 -1.54
CA TRP A 50 -18.03 -18.36 -0.68
C TRP A 50 -17.59 -19.21 0.53
N LYS A 51 -18.43 -20.14 0.99
CA LYS A 51 -18.09 -21.10 2.05
C LYS A 51 -17.12 -22.17 1.56
N HIS A 52 -17.28 -22.63 0.32
CA HIS A 52 -16.38 -23.60 -0.29
C HIS A 52 -15.01 -22.99 -0.59
N VAL A 53 -14.97 -21.78 -1.15
CA VAL A 53 -13.70 -21.10 -1.45
C VAL A 53 -12.93 -20.68 -0.20
N ARG A 54 -13.60 -20.49 0.95
CA ARG A 54 -12.93 -20.38 2.27
C ARG A 54 -12.04 -21.59 2.51
N ASP A 55 -12.58 -22.79 2.33
CA ASP A 55 -11.83 -24.03 2.54
C ASP A 55 -10.73 -24.19 1.48
N PHE A 56 -10.97 -23.77 0.24
CA PHE A 56 -9.93 -23.77 -0.80
C PHE A 56 -8.76 -22.83 -0.47
N ILE A 57 -9.03 -21.63 0.04
CA ILE A 57 -8.00 -20.70 0.50
C ILE A 57 -7.19 -21.29 1.65
N LYS A 58 -7.85 -22.03 2.55
CA LYS A 58 -7.23 -22.67 3.72
C LYS A 58 -6.29 -23.80 3.32
N PHE A 59 -6.73 -24.68 2.41
CA PHE A 59 -6.05 -25.95 2.15
C PHE A 59 -5.21 -25.97 0.87
N SER A 60 -5.49 -25.10 -0.11
CA SER A 60 -4.72 -25.10 -1.36
C SER A 60 -3.34 -24.45 -1.18
N SER A 61 -2.33 -25.01 -1.83
CA SER A 61 -1.05 -24.34 -2.09
C SER A 61 -0.97 -23.73 -3.50
N ASN A 62 -1.98 -23.98 -4.34
CA ASN A 62 -2.00 -23.54 -5.73
C ASN A 62 -2.45 -22.07 -5.84
N PHE A 63 -1.58 -21.23 -6.42
CA PHE A 63 -1.85 -19.80 -6.55
C PHE A 63 -3.02 -19.48 -7.50
N TYR A 64 -3.29 -20.30 -8.51
CA TYR A 64 -4.48 -20.12 -9.37
C TYR A 64 -5.77 -20.37 -8.59
N VAL A 65 -5.80 -21.43 -7.79
CA VAL A 65 -6.95 -21.75 -6.92
C VAL A 65 -7.18 -20.65 -5.89
N ILE A 66 -6.11 -20.18 -5.25
CA ILE A 66 -6.19 -19.08 -4.27
C ILE A 66 -6.68 -17.80 -4.96
N HIS A 67 -6.10 -17.42 -6.09
CA HIS A 67 -6.50 -16.22 -6.82
C HIS A 67 -7.98 -16.28 -7.24
N PHE A 68 -8.41 -17.39 -7.84
CA PHE A 68 -9.80 -17.60 -8.22
C PHE A 68 -10.74 -17.51 -7.01
N SER A 69 -10.39 -18.18 -5.91
CA SER A 69 -11.15 -18.15 -4.65
C SER A 69 -11.31 -16.72 -4.12
N LEU A 70 -10.26 -15.89 -4.21
CA LEU A 70 -10.31 -14.48 -3.81
C LEU A 70 -11.20 -13.63 -4.73
N MET A 71 -11.21 -13.92 -6.04
CA MET A 71 -12.12 -13.28 -7.00
C MET A 71 -13.58 -13.59 -6.67
N VAL A 72 -13.89 -14.85 -6.32
CA VAL A 72 -15.23 -15.27 -5.90
C VAL A 72 -15.67 -14.54 -4.62
N ILE A 73 -14.79 -14.39 -3.64
CA ILE A 73 -15.08 -13.62 -2.41
C ILE A 73 -15.35 -12.15 -2.74
N GLU A 74 -14.52 -11.54 -3.57
CA GLU A 74 -14.71 -10.14 -3.97
C GLU A 74 -16.03 -9.92 -4.71
N ASN A 75 -16.43 -10.85 -5.58
CA ASN A 75 -17.74 -10.80 -6.24
C ASN A 75 -18.88 -10.95 -5.22
N THR A 76 -18.74 -11.87 -4.27
CA THR A 76 -19.71 -12.08 -3.19
C THR A 76 -19.90 -10.80 -2.37
N LEU A 77 -18.80 -10.10 -2.05
CA LEU A 77 -18.83 -8.81 -1.35
C LEU A 77 -19.62 -7.75 -2.10
N LYS A 78 -19.41 -7.65 -3.43
CA LYS A 78 -20.14 -6.69 -4.28
C LYS A 78 -21.64 -6.97 -4.32
N ILE A 79 -22.04 -8.24 -4.42
CA ILE A 79 -23.45 -8.62 -4.57
C ILE A 79 -24.20 -8.56 -3.24
N ARG A 80 -23.57 -9.00 -2.14
CA ARG A 80 -24.28 -9.22 -0.86
C ARG A 80 -24.08 -8.15 0.19
N GLY A 81 -23.05 -7.32 0.07
CA GLY A 81 -22.65 -6.45 1.18
C GLY A 81 -22.34 -7.27 2.44
N VAL A 82 -22.98 -6.92 3.56
CA VAL A 82 -22.78 -7.58 4.87
C VAL A 82 -23.38 -9.00 4.85
N CYS A 83 -22.54 -10.02 5.06
CA CYS A 83 -23.00 -11.41 5.14
C CYS A 83 -23.88 -11.61 6.38
N SER A 84 -25.05 -12.23 6.24
CA SER A 84 -25.95 -12.53 7.36
C SER A 84 -25.42 -13.62 8.30
N ASP A 85 -24.47 -14.43 7.83
CA ASP A 85 -23.80 -15.50 8.60
C ASP A 85 -22.52 -14.94 9.25
N ASN A 86 -22.70 -14.25 10.37
CA ASN A 86 -21.62 -13.52 11.06
C ASN A 86 -20.47 -14.42 11.53
N GLU A 87 -20.73 -15.68 11.88
CA GLU A 87 -19.70 -16.59 12.40
C GLU A 87 -18.76 -17.06 11.28
N SER A 88 -19.31 -17.62 10.21
CA SER A 88 -18.54 -18.04 9.03
C SER A 88 -17.78 -16.88 8.39
N TRP A 89 -18.38 -15.68 8.42
CA TRP A 89 -17.75 -14.47 7.92
C TRP A 89 -16.58 -14.00 8.80
N THR A 90 -16.70 -14.16 10.12
CA THR A 90 -15.62 -13.88 11.06
C THR A 90 -14.45 -14.84 10.87
N GLU A 91 -14.72 -16.12 10.68
CA GLU A 91 -13.68 -17.10 10.32
C GLU A 91 -12.96 -16.72 9.03
N MET A 92 -13.69 -16.21 8.04
CA MET A 92 -13.11 -15.78 6.77
C MET A 92 -12.10 -14.65 6.94
N LYS A 93 -12.41 -13.64 7.77
CA LYS A 93 -11.49 -12.53 8.11
C LYS A 93 -10.17 -13.05 8.69
N TYR A 94 -10.26 -13.91 9.70
CA TYR A 94 -9.08 -14.47 10.35
C TYR A 94 -8.30 -15.41 9.42
N LEU A 95 -8.98 -16.14 8.54
CA LEU A 95 -8.32 -16.96 7.53
C LEU A 95 -7.53 -16.10 6.54
N LEU A 96 -8.12 -15.03 5.99
CA LEU A 96 -7.39 -14.14 5.08
C LEU A 96 -6.19 -13.50 5.78
N GLN A 97 -6.37 -13.00 7.01
CA GLN A 97 -5.28 -12.41 7.78
C GLN A 97 -4.14 -13.40 8.00
N SER A 98 -4.45 -14.62 8.45
CA SER A 98 -3.44 -15.66 8.70
C SER A 98 -2.76 -16.13 7.41
N ARG A 99 -3.48 -16.22 6.30
CA ARG A 99 -2.90 -16.61 5.00
C ARG A 99 -1.94 -15.56 4.46
N VAL A 100 -2.25 -14.27 4.58
CA VAL A 100 -1.32 -13.22 4.14
C VAL A 100 0.01 -13.30 4.90
N ILE A 101 -0.05 -13.53 6.21
CA ILE A 101 1.13 -13.57 7.08
C ILE A 101 1.99 -14.82 6.85
N THR A 102 1.38 -15.95 6.46
CA THR A 102 2.08 -17.24 6.29
C THR A 102 2.64 -17.45 4.88
N MET A 103 2.35 -16.55 3.93
CA MET A 103 2.69 -16.68 2.51
C MET A 103 3.91 -15.84 2.12
N GLU A 104 5.01 -15.93 2.88
CA GLU A 104 6.25 -15.16 2.64
C GLU A 104 6.86 -15.38 1.25
N CYS A 105 6.79 -16.61 0.73
CA CYS A 105 7.33 -16.96 -0.59
C CYS A 105 6.33 -16.80 -1.74
N ALA A 106 5.14 -16.25 -1.50
CA ALA A 106 4.13 -16.12 -2.54
C ALA A 106 4.42 -14.95 -3.49
N PRO A 107 4.02 -15.04 -4.76
CA PRO A 107 4.13 -13.92 -5.69
C PRO A 107 3.39 -12.68 -5.19
N PHE A 108 3.95 -11.49 -5.46
CA PHE A 108 3.38 -10.21 -5.02
C PHE A 108 1.91 -10.01 -5.43
N TYR A 109 1.51 -10.50 -6.61
CA TYR A 109 0.11 -10.36 -7.06
C TYR A 109 -0.88 -11.12 -6.16
N ILE A 110 -0.48 -12.26 -5.58
CA ILE A 110 -1.30 -13.03 -4.63
C ILE A 110 -1.40 -12.30 -3.30
N ILE A 111 -0.26 -11.86 -2.76
CA ILE A 111 -0.21 -11.09 -1.50
C ILE A 111 -1.06 -9.83 -1.62
N ASN A 112 -0.87 -9.05 -2.69
CA ASN A 112 -1.64 -7.84 -2.94
C ASN A 112 -3.14 -8.14 -3.06
N LYS A 113 -3.52 -9.22 -3.74
CA LYS A 113 -4.93 -9.60 -3.87
C LYS A 113 -5.54 -9.99 -2.53
N LEU A 114 -4.83 -10.77 -1.71
CA LEU A 114 -5.29 -11.13 -0.37
C LEU A 114 -5.49 -9.88 0.50
N ILE A 115 -4.52 -8.95 0.50
CA ILE A 115 -4.62 -7.69 1.24
C ILE A 115 -5.80 -6.87 0.75
N LYS A 116 -5.99 -6.74 -0.58
CA LYS A 116 -7.13 -6.02 -1.16
C LYS A 116 -8.48 -6.59 -0.71
N VAL A 117 -8.66 -7.91 -0.78
CA VAL A 117 -9.91 -8.55 -0.32
C VAL A 117 -10.10 -8.33 1.18
N ASN A 118 -9.05 -8.48 1.99
CA ASN A 118 -9.12 -8.24 3.42
C ASN A 118 -9.47 -6.77 3.76
N ALA A 119 -8.85 -5.80 3.08
CA ALA A 119 -9.17 -4.39 3.19
C ALA A 119 -10.60 -4.04 2.72
N HIS A 120 -11.10 -4.70 1.68
CA HIS A 120 -12.49 -4.54 1.25
C HIS A 120 -13.47 -5.01 2.34
N ILE A 121 -13.21 -6.16 2.99
CA ILE A 121 -14.00 -6.61 4.14
C ILE A 121 -13.92 -5.60 5.29
N ALA A 122 -12.72 -5.11 5.62
CA ALA A 122 -12.54 -4.11 6.66
C ALA A 122 -13.28 -2.80 6.36
N ARG A 123 -13.36 -2.39 5.10
CA ARG A 123 -14.14 -1.20 4.70
C ARG A 123 -15.63 -1.36 4.98
N ILE A 124 -16.14 -2.58 4.99
CA ILE A 124 -17.54 -2.88 5.32
C ILE A 124 -17.74 -2.99 6.82
N ASP A 125 -16.80 -3.62 7.55
CA ASP A 125 -17.02 -4.09 8.93
C ASP A 125 -16.29 -3.29 10.02
N TRP A 126 -15.19 -2.60 9.70
CA TRP A 126 -14.41 -1.82 10.67
C TRP A 126 -15.09 -0.48 10.97
N PRO A 127 -15.19 -0.02 12.23
CA PRO A 127 -14.49 -0.52 13.41
C PRO A 127 -15.24 -1.56 14.25
N HIS A 128 -16.54 -1.73 14.06
CA HIS A 128 -17.38 -2.47 15.01
C HIS A 128 -17.30 -4.00 14.86
N PHE A 129 -17.32 -4.49 13.63
CA PHE A 129 -17.36 -5.92 13.32
C PHE A 129 -16.01 -6.47 12.84
N TYR A 130 -14.98 -5.63 12.83
CA TYR A 130 -13.59 -6.04 12.60
C TYR A 130 -12.58 -5.16 13.38
N PRO A 131 -12.72 -5.05 14.72
CA PRO A 131 -12.00 -4.05 15.52
C PRO A 131 -10.47 -4.22 15.53
N ASP A 132 -9.98 -5.45 15.37
CA ASP A 132 -8.57 -5.81 15.44
C ASP A 132 -7.82 -5.63 14.11
N TYR A 133 -8.49 -5.21 13.04
CA TYR A 133 -7.89 -5.04 11.71
C TYR A 133 -6.58 -4.24 11.73
N PHE A 134 -6.62 -2.99 12.22
CA PHE A 134 -5.41 -2.16 12.32
C PHE A 134 -4.44 -2.65 13.39
N LEU A 135 -4.93 -3.24 14.49
CA LEU A 135 -4.05 -3.81 15.52
C LEU A 135 -3.16 -4.92 14.94
N ASN A 136 -3.71 -5.74 14.03
CA ASN A 136 -2.94 -6.77 13.35
C ASN A 136 -1.91 -6.19 12.38
N ILE A 137 -2.24 -5.12 11.66
CA ILE A 137 -1.27 -4.40 10.80
C ILE A 137 -0.15 -3.76 11.65
N PHE A 138 -0.50 -3.16 12.80
CA PHE A 138 0.47 -2.52 13.68
C PHE A 138 1.44 -3.53 14.29
N LYS A 139 0.97 -4.74 14.67
CA LYS A 139 1.84 -5.83 15.11
C LYS A 139 2.88 -6.23 14.06
N LEU A 140 2.51 -6.22 12.77
CA LEU A 140 3.44 -6.50 11.67
C LEU A 140 4.53 -5.43 11.59
N LEU A 141 4.15 -4.15 11.61
CA LEU A 141 5.10 -3.02 11.57
C LEU A 141 6.04 -2.96 12.78
N GLN A 142 5.57 -3.41 13.94
CA GLN A 142 6.35 -3.44 15.18
C GLN A 142 7.30 -4.65 15.27
N SER A 143 7.29 -5.56 14.29
CA SER A 143 8.20 -6.70 14.27
C SER A 143 9.64 -6.22 14.14
N SER A 144 10.48 -6.48 15.15
CA SER A 144 11.89 -6.04 15.16
C SER A 144 12.87 -7.06 14.58
N SER A 145 12.42 -8.30 14.32
CA SER A 145 13.27 -9.42 13.89
C SER A 145 12.84 -10.07 12.57
N ASN A 146 11.69 -9.69 12.01
CA ASN A 146 11.15 -10.28 10.79
C ASN A 146 10.97 -9.19 9.73
N GLU A 147 11.88 -9.18 8.75
CA GLU A 147 11.90 -8.20 7.65
C GLU A 147 10.63 -8.28 6.80
N PHE A 148 10.20 -9.51 6.48
CA PHE A 148 9.00 -9.76 5.69
C PHE A 148 7.75 -9.16 6.36
N HIS A 149 7.60 -9.33 7.68
CA HIS A 149 6.47 -8.75 8.41
C HIS A 149 6.40 -7.23 8.31
N VAL A 150 7.53 -6.54 8.42
CA VAL A 150 7.53 -5.07 8.38
C VAL A 150 7.19 -4.57 6.97
N ILE A 151 7.76 -5.18 5.93
CA ILE A 151 7.43 -4.89 4.53
C ILE A 151 5.95 -5.17 4.27
N LEU A 152 5.45 -6.31 4.76
CA LEU A 152 4.06 -6.69 4.63
C LEU A 152 3.13 -5.71 5.35
N GLY A 153 3.49 -5.26 6.54
CA GLY A 153 2.76 -4.24 7.31
C GLY A 153 2.68 -2.91 6.56
N ALA A 154 3.79 -2.46 5.96
CA ALA A 154 3.81 -1.27 5.12
C ALA A 154 2.92 -1.43 3.89
N LYS A 155 2.93 -2.63 3.27
CA LYS A 155 2.08 -2.93 2.10
C LYS A 155 0.59 -2.98 2.46
N PHE A 156 0.26 -3.53 3.62
CA PHE A 156 -1.10 -3.48 4.17
C PHE A 156 -1.57 -2.04 4.27
N LEU A 157 -0.79 -1.15 4.91
CA LEU A 157 -1.17 0.27 5.04
C LEU A 157 -1.45 0.94 3.69
N GLN A 158 -0.57 0.75 2.70
CA GLN A 158 -0.76 1.32 1.35
C GLN A 158 -2.09 0.87 0.74
N ILE A 159 -2.30 -0.45 0.65
CA ILE A 159 -3.49 -1.02 0.01
C ILE A 159 -4.76 -0.69 0.81
N THR A 160 -4.71 -0.74 2.15
CA THR A 160 -5.83 -0.32 3.00
C THR A 160 -6.21 1.13 2.73
N SER A 161 -5.23 2.02 2.60
CA SER A 161 -5.47 3.43 2.29
C SER A 161 -6.17 3.60 0.94
N GLU A 162 -5.73 2.88 -0.10
CA GLU A 162 -6.38 2.89 -1.42
C GLU A 162 -7.82 2.38 -1.35
N GLU A 163 -8.04 1.27 -0.65
CA GLU A 163 -9.34 0.61 -0.58
C GLU A 163 -10.35 1.43 0.24
N PHE A 164 -9.91 2.07 1.33
CA PHE A 164 -10.76 2.91 2.20
C PHE A 164 -11.16 4.23 1.53
N LEU A 165 -10.29 4.78 0.68
CA LEU A 165 -10.54 6.03 -0.04
C LEU A 165 -11.04 5.82 -1.47
N SER A 166 -11.20 4.56 -1.87
CA SER A 166 -11.65 4.17 -3.19
C SER A 166 -12.99 4.84 -3.55
N PRO A 167 -13.13 5.38 -4.78
CA PRO A 167 -14.38 5.98 -5.23
C PRO A 167 -15.48 4.95 -5.56
N ARG A 168 -15.17 3.65 -5.63
CA ARG A 168 -16.11 2.57 -5.99
C ARG A 168 -17.45 2.68 -5.26
N GLU A 169 -18.56 2.46 -5.97
CA GLU A 169 -19.95 2.61 -5.49
C GLU A 169 -20.56 1.31 -4.92
N ASP A 170 -19.71 0.47 -4.34
CA ASP A 170 -20.04 -0.83 -3.75
C ASP A 170 -20.44 -0.75 -2.26
N ILE A 171 -20.33 0.43 -1.63
CA ILE A 171 -20.91 0.73 -0.31
C ILE A 171 -21.60 2.09 -0.31
N SER A 172 -22.49 2.32 0.66
CA SER A 172 -23.23 3.58 0.77
C SER A 172 -22.31 4.78 1.02
N TYR A 173 -22.71 5.96 0.52
CA TYR A 173 -21.98 7.21 0.74
C TYR A 173 -21.76 7.51 2.23
N SER A 174 -22.79 7.28 3.07
CA SER A 174 -22.69 7.44 4.52
C SER A 174 -21.59 6.54 5.11
N ARG A 175 -21.50 5.29 4.64
CA ARG A 175 -20.48 4.34 5.11
C ARG A 175 -19.09 4.75 4.67
N LYS A 176 -18.91 5.22 3.43
CA LYS A 176 -17.63 5.75 2.93
C LYS A 176 -17.11 6.87 3.82
N ASN A 177 -17.98 7.85 4.12
CA ASN A 177 -17.62 8.99 4.95
C ASN A 177 -17.31 8.59 6.40
N GLU A 178 -18.10 7.69 6.97
CA GLU A 178 -17.87 7.17 8.32
C GLU A 178 -16.47 6.52 8.42
N VAL A 179 -16.17 5.57 7.53
CA VAL A 179 -14.89 4.85 7.52
C VAL A 179 -13.73 5.82 7.28
N LYS A 180 -13.84 6.72 6.31
CA LYS A 180 -12.81 7.74 6.03
C LYS A 180 -12.55 8.62 7.24
N ASN A 181 -13.60 9.14 7.88
CA ASN A 181 -13.48 10.05 9.01
C ASN A 181 -12.86 9.36 10.23
N PHE A 182 -13.28 8.13 10.54
CA PHE A 182 -12.67 7.35 11.63
C PHE A 182 -11.23 6.98 11.33
N PHE A 183 -10.94 6.53 10.11
CA PHE A 183 -9.59 6.17 9.69
C PHE A 183 -8.64 7.36 9.81
N GLN A 184 -9.04 8.52 9.29
CA GLN A 184 -8.26 9.74 9.36
C GLN A 184 -8.08 10.24 10.80
N SER A 185 -9.16 10.36 11.57
CA SER A 185 -9.07 10.98 12.91
C SER A 185 -8.46 10.08 13.98
N ARG A 186 -8.62 8.75 13.87
CA ARG A 186 -8.23 7.82 14.95
C ARG A 186 -7.02 6.96 14.66
N VAL A 187 -6.73 6.68 13.38
CA VAL A 187 -5.73 5.64 13.03
C VAL A 187 -4.49 6.27 12.40
N VAL A 188 -4.66 7.29 11.57
CA VAL A 188 -3.56 7.96 10.86
C VAL A 188 -2.46 8.48 11.81
N PRO A 189 -2.75 9.14 12.95
CA PRO A 189 -1.68 9.55 13.88
C PRO A 189 -0.81 8.40 14.40
N ASP A 190 -1.43 7.25 14.70
CA ASP A 190 -0.72 6.05 15.15
C ASP A 190 0.13 5.46 14.01
N ILE A 191 -0.39 5.44 12.78
CA ILE A 191 0.35 5.00 11.59
C ILE A 191 1.65 5.80 11.43
N PHE A 192 1.58 7.13 11.49
CA PHE A 192 2.75 7.99 11.35
C PHE A 192 3.78 7.74 12.47
N THR A 193 3.30 7.59 13.70
CA THR A 193 4.15 7.26 14.86
C THR A 193 4.87 5.92 14.68
N LEU A 194 4.15 4.90 14.19
CA LEU A 194 4.69 3.55 13.97
C LEU A 194 5.66 3.50 12.80
N LEU A 195 5.34 4.14 11.68
CA LEU A 195 6.23 4.22 10.52
C LEU A 195 7.54 4.95 10.86
N LEU A 196 7.46 6.03 11.64
CA LEU A 196 8.66 6.74 12.12
C LEU A 196 9.53 5.85 13.00
N ARG A 197 8.91 5.15 13.95
CA ARG A 197 9.62 4.20 14.80
C ARG A 197 10.26 3.09 13.97
N ALA A 198 9.57 2.58 12.96
CA ALA A 198 10.08 1.54 12.08
C ALA A 198 11.28 2.03 11.25
N LEU A 199 11.26 3.28 10.74
CA LEU A 199 12.40 3.88 10.05
C LEU A 199 13.65 3.93 10.94
N GLU A 200 13.49 4.29 12.22
CA GLU A 200 14.62 4.35 13.16
C GLU A 200 15.16 2.96 13.51
N VAL A 201 14.28 1.99 13.73
CA VAL A 201 14.67 0.58 14.02
C VAL A 201 15.39 -0.04 12.83
N TRP A 202 14.91 0.20 11.61
CA TRP A 202 15.39 -0.43 10.38
C TRP A 202 16.29 0.47 9.53
N LYS A 203 16.89 1.51 10.12
CA LYS A 203 17.72 2.52 9.43
C LYS A 203 18.90 1.99 8.59
N SER A 204 19.27 0.73 8.79
CA SER A 204 20.34 0.04 8.05
C SER A 204 19.82 -0.89 6.93
N ASN A 205 18.53 -1.21 6.89
CA ASN A 205 17.94 -2.09 5.87
C ASN A 205 17.20 -1.25 4.81
N LEU A 206 17.85 -1.05 3.67
CA LEU A 206 17.37 -0.16 2.60
C LEU A 206 16.06 -0.65 1.97
N LYS A 207 15.82 -1.96 1.91
CA LYS A 207 14.58 -2.54 1.38
C LYS A 207 13.38 -2.18 2.26
N ILE A 208 13.54 -2.29 3.57
CA ILE A 208 12.50 -1.93 4.54
C ILE A 208 12.28 -0.41 4.52
N ILE A 209 13.36 0.38 4.49
CA ILE A 209 13.24 1.85 4.37
C ILE A 209 12.44 2.23 3.13
N ALA A 210 12.70 1.60 1.97
CA ALA A 210 11.94 1.86 0.76
C ALA A 210 10.44 1.59 0.96
N ALA A 211 10.07 0.41 1.48
CA ALA A 211 8.66 0.08 1.75
C ALA A 211 7.98 1.07 2.72
N LEU A 212 8.70 1.54 3.74
CA LEU A 212 8.19 2.51 4.72
C LEU A 212 8.03 3.91 4.10
N LEU A 213 8.96 4.35 3.25
CA LEU A 213 8.88 5.64 2.56
C LEU A 213 7.74 5.66 1.52
N GLU A 214 7.55 4.58 0.76
CA GLU A 214 6.38 4.41 -0.12
C GLU A 214 5.06 4.47 0.68
N ALA A 215 5.04 3.89 1.89
CA ALA A 215 3.88 4.02 2.77
C ALA A 215 3.66 5.47 3.20
N PHE A 216 4.70 6.22 3.56
CA PHE A 216 4.55 7.65 3.85
C PHE A 216 4.01 8.45 2.66
N GLU A 217 4.57 8.24 1.47
CA GLU A 217 4.15 8.90 0.24
C GLU A 217 2.65 8.72 -0.01
N GLN A 218 2.16 7.48 0.09
CA GLN A 218 0.74 7.16 -0.10
C GLN A 218 -0.16 7.96 0.85
N TYR A 219 0.24 8.14 2.11
CA TYR A 219 -0.57 8.88 3.08
C TYR A 219 -0.44 10.39 2.91
N PHE A 220 0.75 10.89 2.58
CA PHE A 220 0.93 12.30 2.28
C PHE A 220 0.08 12.77 1.12
N SER A 221 -0.23 11.91 0.14
CA SER A 221 -1.09 12.25 -1.00
C SER A 221 -2.51 12.72 -0.64
N TRP A 222 -3.08 12.31 0.51
CA TRP A 222 -4.47 12.68 0.89
C TRP A 222 -4.66 13.18 2.34
N VAL A 223 -3.77 12.85 3.29
CA VAL A 223 -3.90 13.28 4.70
C VAL A 223 -3.74 14.80 4.84
N PRO A 224 -4.58 15.48 5.67
CA PRO A 224 -4.32 16.85 6.08
C PRO A 224 -3.09 16.95 6.98
N LEU A 225 -2.04 17.61 6.50
CA LEU A 225 -0.73 17.61 7.14
C LEU A 225 -0.73 18.19 8.57
N GLY A 226 -1.64 19.13 8.88
CA GLY A 226 -1.68 19.80 10.19
C GLY A 226 -1.82 18.87 11.41
N GLU A 227 -2.32 17.64 11.22
CA GLU A 227 -2.57 16.69 12.32
C GLU A 227 -1.41 15.72 12.57
N VAL A 228 -0.58 15.43 11.56
CA VAL A 228 0.45 14.37 11.60
C VAL A 228 1.87 14.89 11.45
N TYR A 229 2.00 16.15 11.06
CA TYR A 229 3.26 16.76 10.74
C TYR A 229 4.11 17.06 11.97
N SER A 230 5.43 16.84 11.86
CA SER A 230 6.41 17.31 12.83
C SER A 230 7.79 17.54 12.18
N VAL A 231 8.62 18.37 12.80
CA VAL A 231 10.03 18.56 12.37
C VAL A 231 10.79 17.23 12.47
N ALA A 232 10.49 16.41 13.48
CA ALA A 232 11.09 15.09 13.66
C ALA A 232 10.80 14.17 12.47
N LEU A 233 9.56 14.18 11.96
CA LEU A 233 9.17 13.39 10.79
C LEU A 233 10.02 13.72 9.56
N ILE A 234 10.21 15.02 9.30
CA ILE A 234 11.01 15.48 8.16
C ILE A 234 12.47 15.10 8.32
N ASN A 235 13.06 15.33 9.50
CA ASN A 235 14.45 14.98 9.75
C ASN A 235 14.68 13.48 9.56
N SER A 236 13.75 12.65 10.06
CA SER A 236 13.79 11.19 9.89
C SER A 236 13.63 10.73 8.44
N ILE A 237 12.98 11.49 7.55
CA ILE A 237 12.94 11.19 6.11
C ILE A 237 14.19 11.74 5.40
N CYS A 238 14.57 13.00 5.69
CA CYS A 238 15.72 13.68 5.11
C CYS A 238 17.03 12.91 5.29
N GLN A 239 17.24 12.23 6.42
CA GLN A 239 18.46 11.44 6.66
C GLN A 239 18.71 10.35 5.59
N PHE A 240 17.69 9.94 4.84
CA PHE A 240 17.80 8.94 3.78
C PHE A 240 18.04 9.55 2.40
N SER A 241 17.82 10.86 2.23
CA SER A 241 18.06 11.57 0.96
C SER A 241 19.48 11.43 0.39
N PRO A 242 20.58 11.34 1.19
CA PRO A 242 21.92 11.16 0.65
C PRO A 242 22.22 9.71 0.19
N LYS A 243 21.36 8.73 0.51
CA LYS A 243 21.60 7.32 0.20
C LYS A 243 21.13 7.01 -1.22
N LEU A 244 22.03 6.61 -2.12
CA LEU A 244 21.74 6.43 -3.55
C LEU A 244 20.50 5.57 -3.85
N GLU A 245 20.28 4.47 -3.12
CA GLU A 245 19.20 3.52 -3.40
C GLU A 245 17.80 4.03 -2.99
N VAL A 246 17.71 4.84 -1.93
CA VAL A 246 16.44 5.28 -1.34
C VAL A 246 16.27 6.80 -1.34
N GLY A 247 17.29 7.54 -1.80
CA GLY A 247 17.35 8.99 -1.71
C GLY A 247 16.32 9.66 -2.62
N VAL A 248 16.15 9.14 -3.84
CA VAL A 248 15.07 9.59 -4.75
C VAL A 248 13.72 9.42 -4.09
N LEU A 249 13.46 8.25 -3.50
CA LEU A 249 12.20 7.97 -2.83
C LEU A 249 11.97 8.88 -1.62
N ALA A 250 12.99 9.09 -0.79
CA ALA A 250 12.92 10.03 0.34
C ALA A 250 12.61 11.47 -0.12
N LEU A 251 13.23 11.91 -1.23
CA LEU A 251 12.94 13.22 -1.82
C LEU A 251 11.53 13.29 -2.40
N THR A 252 11.04 12.23 -3.07
CA THR A 252 9.66 12.13 -3.55
C THR A 252 8.68 12.22 -2.38
N THR A 253 8.94 11.49 -1.28
CA THR A 253 8.12 11.55 -0.07
C THR A 253 8.09 12.97 0.51
N LEU A 254 9.23 13.66 0.60
CA LEU A 254 9.28 15.06 1.05
C LEU A 254 8.55 16.00 0.08
N ASN A 255 8.66 15.73 -1.21
CA ASN A 255 8.03 16.49 -2.26
C ASN A 255 6.49 16.45 -2.17
N GLU A 256 5.90 15.31 -1.84
CA GLU A 256 4.45 15.20 -1.58
C GLU A 256 3.98 16.12 -0.44
N ILE A 257 4.81 16.32 0.59
CA ILE A 257 4.52 17.26 1.68
C ILE A 257 4.51 18.71 1.16
N LEU A 258 5.47 19.05 0.29
CA LEU A 258 5.66 20.42 -0.23
C LEU A 258 4.62 20.81 -1.28
N TYR A 259 4.16 19.85 -2.08
CA TYR A 259 3.15 20.05 -3.12
C TYR A 259 1.77 20.34 -2.56
N LYS A 260 1.47 19.87 -1.34
CA LYS A 260 0.21 20.20 -0.66
C LYS A 260 0.25 21.64 -0.14
N ALA A 261 -0.58 22.48 -0.76
CA ALA A 261 -0.75 23.91 -0.48
C ALA A 261 -1.39 24.23 0.89
N LEU A 262 -0.94 23.58 1.96
CA LEU A 262 -1.31 23.87 3.34
C LEU A 262 -0.03 23.98 4.16
N VAL A 263 0.65 25.10 3.97
CA VAL A 263 1.77 25.55 4.79
C VAL A 263 1.21 26.62 5.73
N PRO A 264 0.72 26.28 6.94
CA PRO A 264 0.52 27.30 7.96
C PRO A 264 1.86 28.00 8.24
N ASN A 265 1.85 29.23 8.78
CA ASN A 265 3.09 29.97 9.09
C ASN A 265 4.07 29.18 9.99
N SER A 266 3.58 28.20 10.76
CA SER A 266 4.39 27.27 11.55
C SER A 266 5.26 26.30 10.72
N PHE A 267 5.04 26.23 9.40
CA PHE A 267 5.75 25.34 8.48
C PHE A 267 6.95 26.04 7.77
N LEU A 268 7.07 27.37 7.90
CA LEU A 268 8.20 28.14 7.38
C LEU A 268 9.59 27.64 7.87
N PRO A 269 9.79 27.28 9.16
CA PRO A 269 11.07 26.75 9.63
C PRO A 269 11.46 25.42 8.95
N VAL A 270 10.47 24.65 8.51
CA VAL A 270 10.68 23.37 7.83
C VAL A 270 10.96 23.53 6.36
N LEU A 271 10.28 24.46 5.69
CA LEU A 271 10.68 24.86 4.34
C LEU A 271 12.16 25.25 4.39
N SER A 272 12.56 26.10 5.33
CA SER A 272 13.98 26.45 5.54
C SER A 272 14.88 25.23 5.79
N HIS A 273 14.43 24.23 6.55
CA HIS A 273 15.21 23.01 6.80
C HIS A 273 15.36 22.11 5.56
N VAL A 274 14.25 21.81 4.86
CA VAL A 274 14.26 21.01 3.62
C VAL A 274 15.07 21.73 2.53
N ILE A 275 14.98 23.06 2.48
CA ILE A 275 15.79 23.94 1.64
C ILE A 275 17.27 23.79 1.97
N SER A 276 17.66 23.97 3.23
CA SER A 276 19.05 23.84 3.67
C SER A 276 19.62 22.45 3.35
N HIS A 277 18.81 21.41 3.54
CA HIS A 277 19.20 20.04 3.23
C HIS A 277 19.34 19.79 1.73
N SER A 278 18.38 20.25 0.92
CA SER A 278 18.47 20.15 -0.54
C SER A 278 19.64 20.97 -1.10
N PHE A 279 19.92 22.16 -0.56
CA PHE A 279 21.14 22.91 -0.87
C PHE A 279 22.41 22.16 -0.49
N THR A 280 22.45 21.52 0.67
CA THR A 280 23.60 20.72 1.09
C THR A 280 23.82 19.54 0.15
N LEU A 281 22.76 18.85 -0.27
CA LEU A 281 22.83 17.78 -1.26
C LEU A 281 23.32 18.28 -2.61
N ILE A 282 22.73 19.37 -3.13
CA ILE A 282 23.14 19.97 -4.41
C ILE A 282 24.60 20.42 -4.32
N HIS A 283 25.02 21.08 -3.24
CA HIS A 283 26.40 21.49 -3.03
C HIS A 283 27.33 20.27 -3.02
N ASN A 284 26.97 19.19 -2.31
CA ASN A 284 27.77 17.97 -2.24
C ASN A 284 27.87 17.28 -3.62
N VAL A 285 26.81 17.27 -4.41
CA VAL A 285 26.80 16.75 -5.80
C VAL A 285 27.52 17.70 -6.77
N SER A 286 27.50 19.01 -6.51
CA SER A 286 28.09 20.07 -7.35
C SER A 286 29.53 20.42 -7.01
N THR A 287 30.14 19.80 -6.00
CA THR A 287 31.58 19.95 -5.72
C THR A 287 32.53 19.59 -6.89
N PRO A 288 32.12 18.90 -7.98
CA PRO A 288 32.89 18.86 -9.22
C PRO A 288 32.70 20.10 -10.15
N ILE A 289 31.64 20.89 -9.98
CA ILE A 289 31.24 21.98 -10.88
C ILE A 289 31.71 23.33 -10.30
N LYS A 290 32.94 23.71 -10.64
CA LYS A 290 33.65 24.92 -10.15
C LYS A 290 33.08 26.28 -10.63
N SER A 291 31.81 26.41 -10.98
CA SER A 291 31.31 27.64 -11.62
C SER A 291 29.94 28.15 -11.14
N PHE A 292 29.45 27.72 -9.98
CA PHE A 292 28.16 28.19 -9.46
C PHE A 292 28.36 29.22 -8.34
N ASP A 293 27.82 30.42 -8.52
CA ASP A 293 27.96 31.53 -7.58
C ASP A 293 26.91 31.45 -6.47
N TRP A 294 27.32 30.89 -5.33
CA TRP A 294 26.45 30.55 -4.21
C TRP A 294 25.95 31.77 -3.41
N GLN A 295 26.55 32.95 -3.59
CA GLN A 295 26.14 34.16 -2.86
C GLN A 295 24.84 34.77 -3.39
N LEU A 296 24.59 34.69 -4.71
CA LEU A 296 23.41 35.28 -5.36
C LEU A 296 22.09 34.66 -4.87
N ILE A 297 22.12 33.35 -4.58
CA ILE A 297 20.94 32.59 -4.16
C ILE A 297 20.55 32.96 -2.73
N SER A 298 21.52 33.11 -1.82
CA SER A 298 21.24 33.48 -0.42
C SER A 298 20.46 34.80 -0.28
N GLN A 299 20.61 35.73 -1.24
CA GLN A 299 19.94 37.03 -1.25
C GLN A 299 18.54 37.00 -1.88
N GLU A 300 18.25 36.10 -2.83
CA GLU A 300 16.89 35.98 -3.39
C GLU A 300 15.91 35.24 -2.47
N PHE A 301 16.42 34.44 -1.53
CA PHE A 301 15.61 33.63 -0.62
C PHE A 301 14.82 34.43 0.43
N ASP A 302 15.29 35.62 0.80
CA ASP A 302 14.62 36.49 1.78
C ASP A 302 13.38 37.20 1.21
N ILE A 303 13.18 37.19 -0.12
CA ILE A 303 12.18 38.04 -0.80
C ILE A 303 11.16 37.23 -1.61
N MET A 304 11.36 35.91 -1.80
CA MET A 304 10.57 35.15 -2.77
C MET A 304 9.19 34.71 -2.21
N PRO A 305 8.06 35.03 -2.89
CA PRO A 305 6.75 34.51 -2.52
C PRO A 305 6.69 32.99 -2.63
N ILE A 306 6.00 32.33 -1.67
CA ILE A 306 5.87 30.86 -1.54
C ILE A 306 5.53 30.16 -2.88
N THR A 307 4.76 30.81 -3.77
CA THR A 307 4.36 30.27 -5.09
C THR A 307 5.50 30.20 -6.11
N HIS A 308 6.38 31.22 -6.16
CA HIS A 308 7.59 31.19 -7.00
C HIS A 308 8.62 30.23 -6.42
N PHE A 309 8.64 30.13 -5.09
CA PHE A 309 9.52 29.24 -4.35
C PHE A 309 9.21 27.74 -4.56
N GLN A 310 7.92 27.36 -4.59
CA GLN A 310 7.50 26.01 -5.01
C GLN A 310 7.96 25.69 -6.43
N THR A 311 7.95 26.67 -7.34
CA THR A 311 8.39 26.49 -8.73
C THR A 311 9.90 26.29 -8.82
N TYR A 312 10.69 26.99 -7.99
CA TYR A 312 12.14 26.82 -7.87
C TYR A 312 12.55 25.47 -7.29
N LEU A 313 11.88 25.00 -6.22
CA LEU A 313 12.10 23.65 -5.67
C LEU A 313 11.72 22.56 -6.67
N LYS A 314 10.61 22.73 -7.40
CA LYS A 314 10.24 21.84 -8.51
C LYS A 314 11.32 21.81 -9.59
N GLY A 315 11.85 22.96 -9.98
CA GLY A 315 12.95 23.05 -10.94
C GLY A 315 14.23 22.37 -10.42
N SER A 316 14.61 22.63 -9.17
CA SER A 316 15.84 22.08 -8.56
C SER A 316 15.75 20.56 -8.35
N LEU A 317 14.59 20.04 -7.94
CA LEU A 317 14.33 18.61 -7.81
C LEU A 317 14.24 17.91 -9.17
N SER A 318 13.61 18.55 -10.17
CA SER A 318 13.60 18.05 -11.56
C SER A 318 15.02 17.97 -12.13
N SER A 319 15.86 18.97 -11.83
CA SER A 319 17.27 18.99 -12.23
C SER A 319 18.08 17.89 -11.55
N LEU A 320 17.82 17.61 -10.27
CA LEU A 320 18.44 16.49 -9.52
C LEU A 320 18.03 15.13 -10.09
N LEU A 321 16.77 14.97 -10.50
CA LEU A 321 16.25 13.75 -11.14
C LEU A 321 16.84 13.54 -12.54
N GLU A 322 17.21 14.59 -13.26
CA GLU A 322 17.89 14.51 -14.56
C GLU A 322 19.39 14.16 -14.44
N VAL A 323 20.05 14.55 -13.35
CA VAL A 323 21.50 14.34 -13.13
C VAL A 323 21.81 12.93 -12.60
N VAL A 324 20.85 12.25 -11.94
CA VAL A 324 21.01 10.86 -11.50
C VAL A 324 20.50 9.92 -12.59
N PRO A 325 21.36 9.09 -13.23
CA PRO A 325 20.91 8.21 -14.30
C PRO A 325 19.95 7.15 -13.75
N VAL A 326 18.67 7.34 -14.03
CA VAL A 326 17.59 6.39 -13.74
C VAL A 326 17.84 5.12 -14.56
N LYS A 327 18.50 4.13 -13.96
CA LYS A 327 18.49 2.76 -14.49
C LYS A 327 17.20 2.09 -14.05
N HIS A 328 16.21 2.13 -14.94
CA HIS A 328 15.08 1.21 -15.06
C HIS A 328 14.60 0.52 -13.77
N ALA A 329 13.58 1.09 -13.13
CA ALA A 329 12.56 0.34 -12.42
C ALA A 329 11.22 0.62 -13.11
N TRP A 330 10.87 -0.27 -14.04
CA TRP A 330 9.59 -0.36 -14.75
C TRP A 330 8.44 -0.42 -13.72
N GLY A 331 7.27 0.18 -13.89
CA GLY A 331 6.44 0.25 -15.07
C GLY A 331 5.05 -0.27 -14.65
N CYS A 332 4.08 0.64 -14.50
CA CYS A 332 2.63 0.44 -14.62
C CYS A 332 1.93 1.73 -14.22
N GLY A 333 2.08 2.76 -15.04
CA GLY A 333 1.06 3.78 -15.17
C GLY A 333 -0.11 3.16 -15.94
N TYR A 334 -1.27 3.12 -15.30
CA TYR A 334 -2.54 2.93 -15.99
C TYR A 334 -2.70 4.07 -17.00
N VAL A 335 -2.68 3.73 -18.29
CA VAL A 335 -3.33 4.50 -19.33
C VAL A 335 -4.64 3.79 -19.62
N LEU A 336 -5.73 4.55 -19.52
CA LEU A 336 -7.10 4.14 -19.79
C LEU A 336 -7.26 3.66 -21.24
N GLY A 337 -7.96 2.54 -21.40
CA GLY A 337 -8.43 1.96 -22.66
C GLY A 337 -9.40 0.83 -22.37
#